data_AF-A0A543E5R7-F1
#
_entry.id   AF-A0A543E5R7-F1
#
_cell.length_a   1.000
_cell.length_b   1.000
_cell.length_c   1.000
_cell.angle_alpha   90.00
_cell.angle_beta   90.00
_cell.angle_gamma   90.00
#
_symmetry.space_group_name_H-M   'P 1'
#
loop_
_entity.id
_entity.type
_entity.pdbx_description
1 polymer ?
#
loop_
_entity_poly.entity_id
_entity_poly.type
_entity_poly.pdbx_seq_one_letter_code
_entity_poly.pdbx_strand_id
1 'polypeptide(L)'
;MPATALIVILATATPGQPPPAVTLTVDTGTHAHAADPVTACVARRLRSFVGPYGVQQAWPVMASPPAGLHHTLGTPLSDTGMVADGYQQFLHVDTDARAVYVIEQGGFAGTFKVYGPLPLSQCAPSDDATESPASPR
;
A
#
# COMPACT_ATOMS: atom_id res chain seq x y z
N MET A 1 16.42 -29.78 24.30
CA MET A 1 15.43 -30.44 23.42
C MET A 1 14.21 -30.79 24.26
N PRO A 2 13.12 -29.99 24.27
CA PRO A 2 11.88 -30.43 24.90
C PRO A 2 10.99 -31.14 23.87
N ALA A 3 10.56 -32.35 24.25
CA ALA A 3 9.65 -33.19 23.49
C ALA A 3 8.20 -32.68 23.64
N THR A 4 7.56 -32.36 22.52
CA THR A 4 6.15 -31.95 22.47
C THR A 4 5.26 -33.20 22.51
N ALA A 5 4.56 -33.40 23.62
CA ALA A 5 3.54 -34.44 23.77
C ALA A 5 2.21 -33.97 23.14
N LEU A 6 1.70 -34.73 22.17
CA LEU A 6 0.42 -34.48 21.49
C LEU A 6 -0.69 -35.27 22.21
N ILE A 7 -1.67 -34.59 22.79
CA ILE A 7 -2.87 -35.22 23.38
C ILE A 7 -4.00 -35.12 22.35
N VAL A 8 -4.45 -36.27 21.82
CA VAL A 8 -5.60 -36.35 20.92
C VAL A 8 -6.82 -36.75 21.74
N ILE A 9 -7.79 -35.83 21.88
CA ILE A 9 -9.09 -36.11 22.49
C ILE A 9 -10.00 -36.65 21.39
N LEU A 10 -10.39 -37.92 21.47
CA LEU A 10 -11.43 -38.50 20.60
C LEU A 10 -12.81 -38.31 21.25
N ALA A 11 -13.66 -37.51 20.61
CA ALA A 11 -15.07 -37.41 20.95
C ALA A 11 -15.88 -38.50 20.21
N THR A 12 -16.67 -39.28 20.95
CA THR A 12 -17.61 -40.25 20.39
C THR A 12 -18.86 -39.53 19.87
N ALA A 13 -19.09 -39.56 18.56
CA ALA A 13 -20.24 -38.93 17.93
C ALA A 13 -21.51 -39.78 18.10
N THR A 14 -22.57 -39.17 18.66
CA THR A 14 -23.94 -39.70 18.68
C THR A 14 -24.62 -39.42 17.32
N PRO A 15 -25.24 -40.41 16.66
CA PRO A 15 -25.90 -40.18 15.38
C PRO A 15 -27.29 -39.56 15.62
N GLY A 16 -27.50 -38.30 15.22
CA GLY A 16 -28.85 -37.70 15.22
C GLY A 16 -28.97 -36.20 15.40
N GLN A 17 -27.88 -35.46 15.66
CA GLN A 17 -27.95 -34.00 15.77
C GLN A 17 -27.48 -33.35 14.45
N PRO A 18 -28.30 -32.53 13.77
CA PRO A 18 -27.80 -31.71 12.66
C PRO A 18 -26.64 -30.86 13.18
N PRO A 19 -25.52 -30.76 12.43
CA PRO A 19 -24.35 -30.05 12.91
C PRO A 19 -24.74 -28.61 13.23
N PRO A 20 -24.29 -28.04 14.37
CA PRO A 20 -24.42 -26.59 14.57
C PRO A 20 -23.73 -25.92 13.39
N ALA A 21 -24.41 -24.97 12.75
CA ALA A 21 -23.84 -24.18 11.68
C ALA A 21 -22.58 -23.51 12.23
N VAL A 22 -21.41 -24.02 11.87
CA VAL A 22 -20.14 -23.41 12.20
C VAL A 22 -20.07 -22.15 11.35
N THR A 23 -20.46 -21.02 11.93
CA THR A 23 -20.22 -19.71 11.33
C THR A 23 -18.71 -19.48 11.40
N LEU A 24 -18.00 -19.85 10.34
CA LEU A 24 -16.64 -19.35 10.12
C LEU A 24 -16.75 -17.85 9.90
N THR A 25 -16.57 -17.06 10.96
CA THR A 25 -16.07 -15.70 10.80
C THR A 25 -14.65 -15.82 10.30
N VAL A 26 -14.49 -15.83 8.98
CA VAL A 26 -13.23 -15.48 8.35
C VAL A 26 -13.03 -14.02 8.70
N ASP A 27 -12.28 -13.76 9.78
CA ASP A 27 -11.56 -12.50 9.92
C ASP A 27 -10.63 -12.46 8.71
N THR A 28 -11.13 -11.84 7.65
CA THR A 28 -10.36 -11.60 6.45
C THR A 28 -9.47 -10.42 6.82
N GLY A 29 -8.50 -10.66 7.72
CA GLY A 29 -7.35 -9.82 8.06
C GLY A 29 -6.41 -9.73 6.87
N THR A 30 -6.99 -9.43 5.71
CA THR A 30 -6.35 -9.12 4.45
C THR A 30 -7.31 -8.17 3.75
N HIS A 31 -7.53 -7.00 4.37
CA HIS A 31 -7.59 -5.80 3.55
C HIS A 31 -6.25 -5.78 2.80
N ALA A 32 -6.24 -6.36 1.59
CA ALA A 32 -5.53 -5.72 0.50
C ALA A 32 -6.01 -4.28 0.57
N HIS A 33 -5.20 -3.43 1.20
CA HIS A 33 -5.52 -2.06 1.55
C HIS A 33 -6.12 -1.46 0.27
N ALA A 34 -7.42 -1.20 0.25
CA ALA A 34 -7.97 -0.36 -0.79
C ALA A 34 -7.14 0.92 -0.69
N ALA A 35 -6.30 1.18 -1.70
CA ALA A 35 -5.30 2.24 -1.63
C ALA A 35 -6.02 3.50 -1.15
N ASP A 36 -5.52 4.09 -0.06
CA ASP A 36 -6.12 5.26 0.57
C ASP A 36 -6.46 6.30 -0.53
N PRO A 37 -7.63 6.95 -0.50
CA PRO A 37 -8.10 7.80 -1.59
C PRO A 37 -7.11 8.91 -1.98
N VAL A 38 -6.34 9.42 -1.01
CA VAL A 38 -5.24 10.37 -1.24
C VAL A 38 -4.15 9.71 -2.06
N THR A 39 -3.67 8.54 -1.63
CA THR A 39 -2.67 7.73 -2.31
C THR A 39 -3.10 7.38 -3.74
N ALA A 40 -4.36 6.97 -3.94
CA ALA A 40 -4.91 6.67 -5.27
C ALA A 40 -4.98 7.92 -6.16
N CYS A 41 -5.37 9.07 -5.61
CA CYS A 41 -5.35 10.35 -6.32
C CYS A 41 -3.94 10.73 -6.77
N VAL A 42 -2.97 10.68 -5.85
CA VAL A 42 -1.58 11.00 -6.12
C VAL A 42 -1.00 10.04 -7.16
N ALA A 43 -1.27 8.74 -7.03
CA ALA A 43 -0.83 7.74 -7.99
C ALA A 43 -1.31 8.05 -9.42
N ARG A 44 -2.61 8.36 -9.58
CA ARG A 44 -3.17 8.76 -10.88
C ARG A 44 -2.50 10.00 -11.46
N ARG A 45 -2.21 11.00 -10.63
CA ARG A 45 -1.55 12.25 -11.04
C ARG A 45 -0.10 12.01 -11.48
N LEU A 46 0.64 11.16 -10.77
CA LEU A 46 2.07 10.95 -11.02
C LEU A 46 2.37 9.92 -12.10
N ARG A 47 1.41 9.05 -12.41
CA ARG A 47 1.53 7.96 -13.40
C ARG A 47 2.08 8.38 -14.75
N SER A 48 1.67 9.53 -15.29
CA SER A 48 2.14 10.00 -16.61
C SER A 48 3.61 10.41 -16.64
N PHE A 49 4.27 10.54 -15.50
CA PHE A 49 5.67 10.97 -15.39
C PHE A 49 6.62 9.81 -15.10
N VAL A 50 6.10 8.60 -14.94
CA VAL A 50 6.90 7.41 -14.67
C VAL A 50 6.70 6.39 -15.77
N GLY A 51 7.74 5.62 -16.04
CA GLY A 51 7.68 4.54 -17.02
C GLY A 51 8.77 3.50 -16.77
N PRO A 52 8.88 2.48 -17.65
CA PRO A 52 9.79 1.37 -17.45
C PRO A 52 11.27 1.79 -17.49
N TYR A 53 11.56 2.95 -18.09
CA TYR A 53 12.90 3.53 -18.18
C TYR A 53 13.21 4.55 -17.07
N GLY A 54 12.31 4.70 -16.10
CA GLY A 54 12.49 5.58 -14.94
C GLY A 54 11.52 6.76 -14.91
N VAL A 55 11.81 7.70 -14.01
CA VAL A 55 11.09 8.97 -13.89
C VAL A 55 11.47 9.93 -15.02
N GLN A 56 10.49 10.43 -15.75
CA GLN A 56 10.64 11.33 -16.91
C GLN A 56 10.54 12.82 -16.53
N GLN A 57 10.03 13.12 -15.33
CA GLN A 57 9.91 14.48 -14.81
C GLN A 57 11.16 14.88 -14.00
N ALA A 58 11.57 16.14 -14.11
CA ALA A 58 12.67 16.70 -13.32
C ALA A 58 12.22 16.97 -11.86
N TRP A 59 12.12 15.91 -11.06
CA TRP A 59 11.85 16.00 -9.62
C TRP A 59 13.14 16.14 -8.81
N PRO A 60 13.08 16.80 -7.63
CA PRO A 60 14.20 16.81 -6.70
C PRO A 60 14.58 15.39 -6.31
N VAL A 61 15.87 15.07 -6.30
CA VAL A 61 16.39 13.77 -5.85
C VAL A 61 16.98 13.95 -4.46
N MET A 62 16.60 13.08 -3.53
CA MET A 62 17.12 13.10 -2.17
C MET A 62 18.54 12.54 -2.15
N ALA A 63 19.50 13.36 -1.72
CA ALA A 63 20.88 12.92 -1.51
C ALA A 63 21.02 11.92 -0.36
N SER A 64 20.11 11.99 0.63
CA SER A 64 20.10 11.09 1.79
C SER A 64 18.66 10.81 2.21
N PRO A 65 18.01 9.80 1.62
CA PRO A 65 16.66 9.42 1.99
C PRO A 65 16.60 8.83 3.42
N PRO A 66 15.49 9.05 4.16
CA PRO A 66 15.26 8.39 5.43
C PRO A 66 15.33 6.87 5.31
N ALA A 67 15.96 6.19 6.27
CA ALA A 67 16.15 4.74 6.24
C ALA A 67 14.83 3.95 6.07
N GLY A 68 13.72 4.49 6.58
CA GLY A 68 12.38 3.90 6.41
C GLY A 68 11.94 3.74 4.95
N LEU A 69 12.43 4.58 4.03
CA LEU A 69 12.05 4.50 2.61
C LEU A 69 12.78 3.40 1.83
N HIS A 70 13.88 2.84 2.36
CA HIS A 70 14.65 1.82 1.66
C HIS A 70 13.93 0.46 1.57
N HIS A 71 13.10 0.17 2.57
CA HIS A 71 12.41 -1.12 2.70
C HIS A 71 10.88 -1.02 2.53
N THR A 72 10.36 0.19 2.31
CA THR A 72 8.92 0.41 2.15
C THR A 72 8.56 0.30 0.67
N LEU A 73 7.99 -0.85 0.29
CA LEU A 73 7.33 -0.99 -1.00
C LEU A 73 5.96 -0.31 -0.91
N GLY A 74 5.89 0.91 -1.43
CA GLY A 74 4.67 1.72 -1.48
C GLY A 74 3.70 1.28 -2.59
N THR A 75 2.82 2.17 -3.02
CA THR A 75 1.88 1.89 -4.11
C THR A 75 2.61 1.92 -5.46
N PRO A 76 2.58 0.87 -6.30
CA PRO A 76 3.26 0.89 -7.58
C PRO A 76 2.68 1.96 -8.51
N LEU A 77 3.55 2.75 -9.15
CA LEU A 77 3.14 3.79 -10.09
C LEU A 77 3.15 3.32 -11.54
N SER A 78 4.21 2.61 -11.95
CA SER A 78 4.34 2.13 -13.33
C SER A 78 3.52 0.85 -13.55
N ASP A 79 2.67 0.87 -14.57
CA ASP A 79 1.89 -0.27 -15.07
C ASP A 79 2.36 -0.77 -16.43
N THR A 80 3.47 -0.22 -16.95
CA THR A 80 3.88 -0.37 -18.35
C THR A 80 4.50 -1.75 -18.67
N GLY A 81 4.26 -2.74 -17.82
CA GLY A 81 4.79 -4.10 -17.94
C GLY A 81 6.20 -4.25 -17.35
N MET A 82 6.55 -5.50 -17.01
CA MET A 82 7.87 -5.86 -16.52
C MET A 82 8.84 -5.87 -17.70
N VAL A 83 9.59 -4.78 -17.88
CA VAL A 83 10.76 -4.77 -18.78
C VAL A 83 11.92 -5.44 -18.06
N ALA A 84 12.57 -6.41 -18.70
CA ALA A 84 13.80 -7.00 -18.17
C ALA A 84 14.83 -5.88 -17.96
N ASP A 85 15.39 -5.78 -16.76
CA ASP A 85 16.31 -4.71 -16.33
C ASP A 85 15.70 -3.30 -16.33
N GLY A 86 14.37 -3.19 -16.31
CA GLY A 86 13.67 -1.92 -16.13
C GLY A 86 13.70 -1.41 -14.70
N TYR A 87 13.13 -0.23 -14.51
CA TYR A 87 12.93 0.37 -13.19
C TYR A 87 11.52 0.13 -12.68
N GLN A 88 11.40 -0.08 -11.38
CA GLN A 88 10.14 -0.06 -10.64
C GLN A 88 10.03 1.25 -9.87
N GLN A 89 8.84 1.85 -9.89
CA GLN A 89 8.57 3.08 -9.15
C GLN A 89 7.43 2.84 -8.16
N PHE A 90 7.68 3.16 -6.90
CA PHE A 90 6.72 3.06 -5.81
C PHE A 90 6.43 4.43 -5.23
N LEU A 91 5.17 4.68 -4.95
CA LEU A 91 4.67 5.88 -4.30
C LEU A 91 4.65 5.69 -2.79
N HIS A 92 5.25 6.63 -2.07
CA HIS A 92 5.08 6.78 -0.63
C HIS A 92 4.45 8.15 -0.32
N VAL A 93 3.42 8.13 0.51
CA VAL A 93 2.69 9.33 0.93
C VAL A 93 2.91 9.52 2.42
N ASP A 94 3.47 10.65 2.80
CA ASP A 94 3.60 11.11 4.18
C ASP A 94 2.54 12.20 4.41
N THR A 95 1.43 11.81 5.05
CA THR A 95 0.32 12.71 5.33
C THR A 95 0.65 13.74 6.41
N ASP A 96 1.49 13.36 7.39
CA ASP A 96 1.91 14.23 8.49
C ASP A 96 2.80 15.37 7.98
N ALA A 97 3.77 15.03 7.12
CA ALA A 97 4.63 16.02 6.46
C ALA A 97 3.96 16.67 5.23
N ARG A 98 2.76 16.24 4.85
CA ARG A 98 2.04 16.63 3.63
C ARG A 98 2.92 16.52 2.38
N ALA A 99 3.73 15.48 2.34
CA ALA A 99 4.77 15.25 1.34
C ALA A 99 4.57 13.92 0.62
N VAL A 100 5.03 13.88 -0.63
CA VAL A 100 5.00 12.69 -1.46
C VAL A 100 6.42 12.36 -1.91
N TYR A 101 6.74 11.08 -1.89
CA TYR A 101 8.02 10.53 -2.34
C TYR A 101 7.80 9.46 -3.40
N VAL A 102 8.65 9.42 -4.41
CA VAL A 102 8.69 8.36 -5.41
C VAL A 102 10.00 7.61 -5.28
N ILE A 103 9.93 6.33 -4.97
CA ILE A 103 11.09 5.46 -4.84
C ILE A 103 11.27 4.74 -6.18
N GLU A 104 12.41 4.94 -6.82
CA GLU A 104 12.83 4.22 -8.02
C GLU A 104 13.86 3.15 -7.63
N GLN A 105 13.58 1.90 -8.00
CA GLN A 105 14.44 0.75 -7.72
C GLN A 105 14.64 -0.09 -8.98
N GLY A 106 15.79 -0.75 -9.08
CA GLY A 106 16.09 -1.68 -10.17
C GLY A 106 17.03 -1.09 -11.21
N GLY A 107 16.82 -1.42 -12.48
CA GLY A 107 17.82 -1.19 -13.51
C GLY A 107 19.00 -2.17 -13.41
N PHE A 108 19.77 -2.31 -14.49
CA PHE A 108 20.92 -3.21 -14.58
C PHE A 108 21.96 -3.00 -13.46
N ALA A 109 22.11 -1.78 -12.96
CA ALA A 109 23.08 -1.44 -11.90
C ALA A 109 22.51 -1.55 -10.47
N GLY A 110 21.26 -1.98 -10.29
CA GLY A 110 20.63 -2.03 -8.96
C GLY A 110 20.45 -0.63 -8.34
N THR A 111 19.99 0.32 -9.14
CA THR A 111 19.77 1.70 -8.72
C THR A 111 18.72 1.78 -7.62
N PHE A 112 18.98 2.65 -6.64
CA PHE A 112 18.00 3.11 -5.66
C PHE A 112 18.02 4.64 -5.64
N LYS A 113 16.90 5.27 -5.96
CA LYS A 113 16.73 6.73 -5.91
C LYS A 113 15.41 7.09 -5.26
N VAL A 114 15.41 8.18 -4.50
CA VAL A 114 14.17 8.73 -3.94
C VAL A 114 13.98 10.14 -4.49
N TYR A 115 12.85 10.35 -5.14
CA TYR A 115 12.42 11.64 -5.64
C TYR A 115 11.46 12.29 -4.64
N GLY A 116 11.67 13.57 -4.33
CA GLY A 116 10.84 14.34 -3.42
C GLY A 116 11.63 15.29 -2.52
N PRO A 117 10.95 16.00 -1.60
CA PRO A 117 9.51 15.94 -1.36
C PRO A 117 8.69 16.60 -2.48
N LEU A 118 7.58 15.97 -2.89
CA LEU A 118 6.61 16.52 -3.84
C LEU A 118 5.34 16.99 -3.10
N PRO A 119 4.65 18.04 -3.57
CA PRO A 119 3.49 18.61 -2.87
C PRO A 119 2.22 17.75 -3.00
N LEU A 120 1.55 17.51 -1.86
CA LEU A 120 0.31 16.74 -1.74
C LEU A 120 -0.98 17.54 -2.05
N SER A 121 -0.87 18.85 -2.28
CA SER A 121 -1.95 19.85 -2.24
C SER A 121 -3.21 19.57 -3.08
N GLN A 122 -3.14 18.73 -4.10
CA GLN A 122 -4.26 18.44 -5.01
C GLN A 122 -5.05 17.18 -4.64
N CYS A 123 -4.54 16.38 -3.70
CA CYS A 123 -5.11 15.09 -3.34
C CYS A 123 -5.41 14.99 -1.84
N ALA A 124 -5.19 16.05 -1.07
CA ALA A 124 -5.52 16.08 0.34
C ALA A 124 -7.01 15.80 0.54
N PRO A 125 -7.39 15.01 1.57
CA PRO A 125 -8.79 14.84 1.90
C PRO A 125 -9.32 16.21 2.31
N SER A 126 -10.45 16.62 1.74
CA SER A 126 -11.15 17.79 2.25
C SER A 126 -11.55 17.48 3.69
N ASP A 127 -11.12 18.30 4.64
CA ASP A 127 -11.58 18.27 6.05
C ASP A 127 -13.09 18.64 6.20
N ASP A 128 -13.83 18.62 5.10
CA ASP A 128 -15.21 19.07 4.98
C ASP A 128 -16.18 17.87 5.02
N ALA A 129 -16.09 17.10 6.10
CA ALA A 129 -17.17 16.22 6.54
C ALA A 129 -17.71 16.71 7.89
N THR A 130 -17.86 18.03 8.04
CA THR A 130 -18.75 18.57 9.07
C THR A 130 -20.16 18.57 8.50
N GLU A 131 -20.89 17.49 8.82
CA GLU A 131 -22.33 17.45 9.08
C GLU A 131 -23.11 18.70 8.63
N SER A 132 -23.74 18.65 7.45
CA SER A 132 -24.87 19.54 7.16
C SER A 132 -26.05 19.11 8.04
N PRO A 133 -26.51 19.93 9.01
CA PRO A 133 -27.71 19.62 9.74
C PRO A 133 -28.90 19.63 8.77
N ALA A 134 -29.66 18.53 8.81
CA ALA A 134 -30.92 18.37 8.12
C ALA A 134 -31.84 19.57 8.39
N SER A 135 -32.33 20.22 7.34
CA SER A 135 -33.39 21.23 7.46
C SER A 135 -34.73 20.50 7.43
N PRO A 136 -35.51 20.47 8.53
CA PRO A 136 -36.86 19.93 8.48
C PRO A 136 -37.77 20.91 7.72
N ARG A 137 -38.68 20.36 6.91
CA ARG A 137 -39.85 21.06 6.36
C ARG A 137 -41.08 20.66 7.14
#